data_AF-A0A497RN79-F1
#
_entry.id   AF-A0A497RN79-F1
#
_cell.length_a   1.000
_cell.length_b   1.000
_cell.length_c   1.000
_cell.angle_alpha   90.00
_cell.angle_beta   90.00
_cell.angle_gamma   90.00
#
_symmetry.space_group_name_H-M   'P 1'
#
loop_
_entity.id
_entity.type
_entity.pdbx_description
1 polymer ?
#
loop_
_entity_poly.entity_id
_entity_poly.type
_entity_poly.pdbx_seq_one_letter_code
_entity_poly.pdbx_strand_id
1 'polypeptide(L)'
;MNSKFSISLLLVIGIVFISGCVQQPIPPKKERSTLKTEPIDLSGVETEKLGFIKYYSLSPLNITLQVSQYNLPLKTSQISNFNDFSKKFSLNSKALDLLEKNGFVVVSNPFNPKEEVITRPYKTLKDKEIPIFITSDSLLHLYHIQFDETLRQIEEREFYDRIWEISNELLKVSVEKYNRATGDLKEALKRNIAYLSVGLSLLKPREDQLCPP
;
A
#
# COMPACT_ATOMS: atom_id res chain seq x y z
N MET A 1 -61.56 30.11 -51.27
CA MET A 1 -61.54 29.62 -49.88
C MET A 1 -60.12 29.68 -49.27
N ASN A 2 -59.30 30.69 -49.59
CA ASN A 2 -57.84 30.66 -49.29
C ASN A 2 -57.31 31.93 -48.58
N SER A 3 -58.14 32.92 -48.23
CA SER A 3 -57.66 34.18 -47.62
C SER A 3 -57.74 34.16 -46.09
N LYS A 4 -58.75 33.51 -45.49
CA LYS A 4 -58.87 33.42 -44.02
C LYS A 4 -57.86 32.47 -43.37
N PHE A 5 -57.33 31.50 -44.11
CA PHE A 5 -56.33 30.56 -43.62
C PHE A 5 -54.93 31.19 -43.51
N SER A 6 -54.60 32.13 -44.41
CA SER A 6 -53.28 32.78 -44.43
C SER A 6 -53.11 33.81 -43.31
N ILE A 7 -54.19 34.48 -42.89
CA ILE A 7 -54.16 35.45 -41.79
C ILE A 7 -54.09 34.75 -40.43
N SER A 8 -54.78 33.60 -40.28
CA SER A 8 -54.68 32.77 -39.07
C SER A 8 -53.29 32.13 -38.92
N LEU A 9 -52.61 31.80 -40.02
CA LEU A 9 -51.27 31.21 -39.97
C LEU A 9 -50.20 32.25 -39.59
N LEU A 10 -50.34 33.49 -40.04
CA LEU A 10 -49.45 34.59 -39.68
C LEU A 10 -49.60 35.05 -38.21
N LEU A 11 -50.81 34.95 -37.64
CA LEU A 11 -51.05 35.31 -36.24
C LEU A 11 -50.50 34.25 -35.26
N VAL A 12 -50.45 32.98 -35.67
CA VAL A 12 -49.89 31.88 -34.86
C VAL A 12 -48.35 31.86 -34.93
N ILE A 13 -47.76 32.25 -36.06
CA ILE A 13 -46.29 32.34 -36.18
C ILE A 13 -45.71 33.52 -35.39
N GLY A 14 -46.50 34.58 -35.13
CA GLY A 14 -46.08 35.74 -34.33
C GLY A 14 -45.98 35.52 -32.81
N ILE A 15 -46.61 34.47 -32.26
CA ILE A 15 -46.66 34.23 -30.80
C ILE A 15 -45.57 33.25 -30.32
N VAL A 16 -44.90 32.53 -31.23
CA VAL A 16 -43.90 31.50 -30.87
C VAL A 16 -42.49 32.08 -30.65
N PHE A 17 -42.27 33.38 -30.87
CA PHE A 17 -40.94 34.01 -30.79
C PHE A 17 -40.63 34.83 -29.52
N ILE A 18 -41.41 34.70 -28.43
CA ILE A 18 -41.13 35.43 -27.16
C ILE A 18 -40.91 34.51 -25.95
N SER A 19 -40.77 33.19 -26.13
CA SER A 19 -40.22 32.34 -25.07
C SER A 19 -38.70 32.42 -25.11
N GLY A 20 -38.18 33.57 -24.68
CA GLY A 20 -36.77 33.71 -24.35
C GLY A 20 -36.37 32.64 -23.35
N CYS A 21 -35.15 32.12 -23.52
CA CYS A 21 -34.49 31.31 -22.50
C CYS A 21 -34.52 32.08 -21.19
N VAL A 22 -35.44 31.72 -20.29
CA VAL A 22 -35.27 32.01 -18.87
C VAL A 22 -34.02 31.23 -18.49
N GLN A 23 -32.89 31.94 -18.39
CA GLN A 23 -31.69 31.42 -17.80
C GLN A 23 -32.10 30.95 -16.39
N GLN A 24 -32.27 29.64 -16.20
CA GLN A 24 -32.30 29.10 -14.85
C GLN A 24 -31.00 29.59 -14.20
N PRO A 25 -31.05 30.17 -12.98
CA PRO A 25 -29.83 30.59 -12.31
C PRO A 25 -28.90 29.39 -12.30
N ILE A 26 -27.76 29.56 -12.97
CA ILE A 26 -26.67 28.59 -12.99
C ILE A 26 -26.44 28.27 -11.51
N PRO A 27 -26.64 27.02 -11.04
CA PRO A 27 -26.35 26.69 -9.66
C PRO A 27 -24.94 27.15 -9.38
N PRO A 28 -24.68 27.83 -8.23
CA PRO A 28 -23.38 28.42 -7.96
C PRO A 28 -22.32 27.36 -8.22
N LYS A 29 -21.37 27.69 -9.11
CA LYS A 29 -20.31 26.80 -9.55
C LYS A 29 -19.62 26.27 -8.30
N LYS A 30 -19.99 25.05 -7.88
CA LYS A 30 -19.45 24.42 -6.68
C LYS A 30 -17.94 24.45 -6.86
N GLU A 31 -17.24 25.24 -6.05
CA GLU A 31 -15.79 25.37 -6.13
C GLU A 31 -15.22 23.96 -6.02
N ARG A 32 -14.70 23.47 -7.15
CA ARG A 32 -14.09 22.15 -7.18
C ARG A 32 -12.77 22.31 -6.46
N SER A 33 -12.58 21.51 -5.43
CA SER A 33 -11.32 21.43 -4.71
C SER A 33 -10.20 21.11 -5.70
N THR A 34 -9.08 21.81 -5.56
CA THR A 34 -7.89 21.58 -6.38
C THR A 34 -6.83 20.96 -5.49
N LEU A 35 -6.25 19.84 -5.94
CA LEU A 35 -5.03 19.30 -5.34
C LEU A 35 -3.87 20.02 -6.00
N LYS A 36 -3.15 20.81 -5.20
CA LYS A 36 -1.93 21.49 -5.61
C LYS A 36 -0.77 20.95 -4.78
N THR A 37 0.25 20.44 -5.44
CA THR A 37 1.51 20.08 -4.79
C THR A 37 2.62 20.98 -5.33
N GLU A 38 3.50 21.41 -4.43
CA GLU A 38 4.69 22.14 -4.81
C GLU A 38 5.70 21.21 -5.50
N PRO A 39 6.53 21.73 -6.41
CA PRO A 39 7.64 20.95 -6.97
C PRO A 39 8.65 20.63 -5.88
N ILE A 40 9.27 19.46 -5.99
CA ILE A 40 10.42 19.09 -5.16
C ILE A 40 11.60 18.85 -6.09
N ASP A 41 12.68 19.61 -5.92
CA ASP A 41 13.93 19.39 -6.65
C ASP A 41 15.06 19.33 -5.62
N LEU A 42 15.72 18.17 -5.56
CA LEU A 42 16.79 17.92 -4.60
C LEU A 42 18.18 17.91 -5.26
N SER A 43 18.29 18.35 -6.52
CA SER A 43 19.54 18.41 -7.29
C SER A 43 20.64 19.27 -6.63
N GLY A 44 20.25 20.30 -5.88
CA GLY A 44 21.16 21.20 -5.16
C GLY A 44 21.45 20.81 -3.71
N VAL A 45 20.94 19.69 -3.21
CA VAL A 45 21.13 19.28 -1.81
C VAL A 45 22.43 18.46 -1.68
N GLU A 46 23.46 19.07 -1.10
CA GLU A 46 24.69 18.37 -0.74
C GLU A 46 24.47 17.54 0.53
N THR A 47 24.50 16.21 0.40
CA THR A 47 24.48 15.30 1.55
C THR A 47 25.61 14.29 1.44
N GLU A 48 26.36 14.10 2.54
CA GLU A 48 27.47 13.14 2.60
C GLU A 48 27.00 11.67 2.57
N LYS A 49 25.72 11.40 2.84
CA LYS A 49 25.19 10.05 3.05
C LYS A 49 24.34 9.47 1.90
N LEU A 50 23.81 10.29 0.98
CA LEU A 50 22.84 9.82 -0.02
C LEU A 50 23.05 10.48 -1.38
N GLY A 51 24.07 10.04 -2.12
CA GLY A 51 24.44 10.58 -3.44
C GLY A 51 23.38 10.46 -4.54
N PHE A 52 22.31 9.69 -4.33
CA PHE A 52 21.21 9.52 -5.29
C PHE A 52 20.12 10.59 -5.19
N ILE A 53 20.06 11.34 -4.09
CA ILE A 53 19.00 12.34 -3.85
C ILE A 53 19.02 13.44 -4.92
N LYS A 54 20.20 13.80 -5.44
CA LYS A 54 20.35 14.80 -6.50
C LYS A 54 19.63 14.48 -7.82
N TYR A 55 19.19 13.24 -8.01
CA TYR A 55 18.43 12.80 -9.18
C TYR A 55 16.92 12.76 -8.93
N TYR A 56 16.47 13.04 -7.71
CA TYR A 56 15.05 13.07 -7.38
C TYR A 56 14.47 14.45 -7.70
N SER A 57 13.52 14.46 -8.64
CA SER A 57 12.68 15.62 -8.94
C SER A 57 11.22 15.20 -9.04
N LEU A 58 10.32 15.93 -8.37
CA LEU A 58 8.89 15.77 -8.45
C LEU A 58 8.27 17.01 -9.09
N SER A 59 7.60 16.83 -10.22
CA SER A 59 6.86 17.91 -10.89
C SER A 59 5.64 18.34 -10.07
N PRO A 60 5.24 19.62 -10.14
CA PRO A 60 4.09 20.10 -9.41
C PRO A 60 2.81 19.47 -9.98
N LEU A 61 1.91 19.02 -9.11
CA LEU A 61 0.63 18.45 -9.47
C LEU A 61 -0.45 19.50 -9.25
N ASN A 62 -1.19 19.85 -10.30
CA ASN A 62 -2.35 20.74 -10.21
C ASN A 62 -3.57 20.07 -10.85
N ILE A 63 -4.33 19.36 -10.03
CA ILE A 63 -5.49 18.57 -10.49
C ILE A 63 -6.76 19.15 -9.87
N THR A 64 -7.78 19.36 -10.71
CA THR A 64 -9.13 19.64 -10.23
C THR A 64 -9.81 18.34 -9.82
N LEU A 65 -10.17 18.22 -8.55
CA LEU A 65 -10.84 17.02 -8.03
C LEU A 65 -12.25 16.92 -8.62
N GLN A 66 -12.54 15.78 -9.23
CA GLN A 66 -13.85 15.48 -9.81
C GLN A 66 -14.81 14.82 -8.82
N VAL A 67 -14.30 14.39 -7.66
CA VAL A 67 -15.11 13.76 -6.61
C VAL A 67 -15.90 14.82 -5.85
N SER A 68 -17.18 14.52 -5.57
CA SER A 68 -18.00 15.37 -4.71
C SER A 68 -17.43 15.41 -3.30
N GLN A 69 -17.11 16.62 -2.84
CA GLN A 69 -16.69 16.84 -1.46
C GLN A 69 -17.86 16.60 -0.49
N TYR A 70 -17.54 16.11 0.69
CA TYR A 70 -18.47 15.86 1.78
C TYR A 70 -17.89 16.39 3.09
N ASN A 71 -18.76 16.71 4.05
CA ASN A 71 -18.37 17.17 5.38
C ASN A 71 -18.60 16.05 6.40
N LEU A 72 -17.80 16.05 7.46
CA LEU A 72 -18.00 15.20 8.63
C LEU A 72 -18.84 15.93 9.68
N PRO A 73 -19.64 15.21 10.49
CA PRO A 73 -19.93 13.77 10.39
C PRO A 73 -20.84 13.45 9.20
N LEU A 74 -20.62 12.30 8.58
CA LEU A 74 -21.44 11.76 7.51
C LEU A 74 -22.71 11.14 8.06
N LYS A 75 -23.80 11.23 7.29
CA LYS A 75 -24.97 10.37 7.48
C LYS A 75 -24.88 9.20 6.52
N THR A 76 -25.19 7.99 6.96
CA THR A 76 -25.25 6.79 6.09
C THR A 76 -26.11 6.98 4.83
N SER A 77 -27.17 7.79 4.91
CA SER A 77 -28.02 8.14 3.76
C SER A 77 -27.34 9.00 2.68
N GLN A 78 -26.21 9.64 3.00
CA GLN A 78 -25.40 10.41 2.03
C GLN A 78 -24.39 9.54 1.27
N ILE A 79 -24.23 8.28 1.67
CA ILE A 79 -23.30 7.34 1.05
C ILE A 79 -24.04 6.60 -0.06
N SER A 80 -23.64 6.83 -1.31
CA SER A 80 -24.36 6.38 -2.51
C SER A 80 -24.58 4.87 -2.60
N ASN A 81 -23.62 4.05 -2.15
CA ASN A 81 -23.66 2.59 -2.23
C ASN A 81 -23.93 1.90 -0.89
N PHE A 82 -24.30 2.62 0.17
CA PHE A 82 -24.37 2.06 1.53
C PHE A 82 -25.41 0.93 1.67
N ASN A 83 -26.56 1.05 1.01
CA ASN A 83 -27.61 0.02 1.07
C ASN A 83 -27.22 -1.30 0.41
N ASP A 84 -26.39 -1.27 -0.63
CA ASP A 84 -25.86 -2.51 -1.24
C ASP A 84 -24.71 -3.08 -0.40
N PHE A 85 -23.81 -2.20 0.06
CA PHE A 85 -22.70 -2.56 0.94
C PHE A 85 -23.18 -3.24 2.24
N SER A 86 -24.15 -2.66 2.94
CA SER A 86 -24.61 -3.13 4.26
C SER A 86 -25.28 -4.52 4.23
N LYS A 87 -25.81 -4.93 3.06
CA LYS A 87 -26.33 -6.28 2.83
C LYS A 87 -25.23 -7.33 2.73
N LYS A 88 -24.08 -6.93 2.18
CA LYS A 88 -22.92 -7.81 1.93
C LYS A 88 -21.93 -7.81 3.10
N PHE A 89 -21.88 -6.71 3.85
CA PHE A 89 -20.93 -6.46 4.95
C PHE A 89 -21.63 -5.78 6.13
N SER A 90 -21.80 -6.51 7.23
CA SER A 90 -22.46 -5.98 8.42
C SER A 90 -21.47 -5.27 9.34
N LEU A 91 -21.70 -3.98 9.58
CA LEU A 91 -20.99 -3.19 10.60
C LEU A 91 -21.78 -3.20 11.90
N ASN A 92 -21.10 -3.37 13.04
CA ASN A 92 -21.73 -3.19 14.35
C ASN A 92 -21.98 -1.69 14.63
N SER A 93 -22.80 -1.38 15.64
CA SER A 93 -23.18 0.00 15.97
C SER A 93 -21.97 0.89 16.23
N LYS A 94 -20.99 0.42 17.01
CA LYS A 94 -19.76 1.17 17.29
C LYS A 94 -18.97 1.49 16.02
N ALA A 95 -18.90 0.56 15.07
CA ALA A 95 -18.21 0.76 13.80
C ALA A 95 -18.95 1.74 12.90
N LEU A 96 -20.29 1.72 12.91
CA LEU A 96 -21.12 2.71 12.22
C LEU A 96 -20.92 4.12 12.80
N ASP A 97 -20.93 4.27 14.12
CA ASP A 97 -20.71 5.56 14.78
C ASP A 97 -19.33 6.14 14.41
N LEU A 98 -18.29 5.29 14.35
CA LEU A 98 -16.96 5.69 13.92
C LEU A 98 -16.91 6.06 12.44
N LEU A 99 -17.62 5.32 11.58
CA LEU A 99 -17.72 5.63 10.15
C LEU A 99 -18.40 6.98 9.92
N GLU A 100 -19.53 7.24 10.60
CA GLU A 100 -20.24 8.52 10.50
C GLU A 100 -19.38 9.67 11.02
N LYS A 101 -18.70 9.49 12.16
CA LYS A 101 -17.87 10.53 12.76
C LYS A 101 -16.62 10.85 11.93
N ASN A 102 -15.90 9.83 11.45
CA ASN A 102 -14.56 9.99 10.88
C ASN A 102 -14.52 9.85 9.35
N GLY A 103 -15.60 9.36 8.73
CA GLY A 103 -15.64 9.03 7.31
C GLY A 103 -14.95 7.71 6.93
N PHE A 104 -14.33 7.03 7.90
CA PHE A 104 -13.77 5.70 7.73
C PHE A 104 -13.81 4.92 9.05
N VAL A 105 -13.71 3.61 8.96
CA VAL A 105 -13.59 2.72 10.12
C VAL A 105 -12.70 1.53 9.77
N VAL A 106 -11.88 1.10 10.73
CA VAL A 106 -11.09 -0.14 10.63
C VAL A 106 -11.79 -1.20 11.44
N VAL A 107 -12.01 -2.36 10.83
CA VAL A 107 -12.67 -3.51 11.46
C VAL A 107 -11.84 -4.76 11.22
N SER A 108 -11.88 -5.70 12.16
CA SER A 108 -11.32 -7.03 11.94
C SER A 108 -12.02 -7.72 10.78
N ASN A 109 -11.31 -8.59 10.07
CA ASN A 109 -11.86 -9.35 8.96
C ASN A 109 -13.08 -10.17 9.43
N PRO A 110 -14.32 -9.84 9.01
CA PRO A 110 -15.51 -10.53 9.49
C PRO A 110 -15.71 -11.89 8.81
N PHE A 111 -14.99 -12.16 7.72
CA PHE A 111 -15.12 -13.40 6.95
C PHE A 111 -14.21 -14.51 7.49
N ASN A 112 -12.98 -14.15 7.87
CA ASN A 112 -12.01 -15.07 8.47
C ASN A 112 -11.06 -14.29 9.42
N PRO A 113 -11.33 -14.27 10.73
CA PRO A 113 -10.50 -13.55 11.70
C PRO A 113 -9.08 -14.09 11.85
N LYS A 114 -8.81 -15.33 11.41
CA LYS A 114 -7.51 -16.00 11.48
C LYS A 114 -6.81 -16.05 10.12
N GLU A 115 -7.21 -15.17 9.20
CA GLU A 115 -6.61 -15.14 7.86
C GLU A 115 -5.18 -14.58 7.92
N GLU A 116 -4.22 -15.39 7.50
CA GLU A 116 -2.80 -15.01 7.42
C GLU A 116 -2.38 -14.71 5.98
N VAL A 117 -3.15 -15.17 4.99
CA VAL A 117 -2.84 -14.95 3.58
C VAL A 117 -3.48 -13.65 3.12
N ILE A 118 -2.66 -12.62 2.99
CA ILE A 118 -3.05 -11.26 2.62
C ILE A 118 -3.91 -11.16 1.34
N THR A 119 -3.82 -12.10 0.40
CA THR A 119 -4.64 -12.09 -0.84
C THR A 119 -6.07 -12.60 -0.65
N ARG A 120 -6.35 -13.37 0.42
CA ARG A 120 -7.65 -14.01 0.66
C ARG A 120 -8.78 -13.00 0.96
N PRO A 121 -8.58 -11.96 1.79
CA PRO A 121 -9.62 -10.94 2.00
C PRO A 121 -10.05 -10.27 0.69
N TYR A 122 -9.09 -9.91 -0.18
CA TYR A 122 -9.38 -9.31 -1.48
C TYR A 122 -10.17 -10.24 -2.40
N LYS A 123 -9.82 -11.53 -2.41
CA LYS A 123 -10.60 -12.53 -3.15
C LYS A 123 -12.04 -12.62 -2.65
N THR A 124 -12.24 -12.70 -1.33
CA THR A 124 -13.57 -12.74 -0.72
C THR A 124 -14.39 -11.48 -1.02
N LEU A 125 -13.78 -10.29 -0.96
CA LEU A 125 -14.45 -9.04 -1.30
C LEU A 125 -14.86 -9.01 -2.78
N LYS A 126 -13.98 -9.47 -3.67
CA LYS A 126 -14.26 -9.58 -5.11
C LYS A 126 -15.42 -10.54 -5.38
N ASP A 127 -15.39 -11.74 -4.80
CA ASP A 127 -16.41 -12.77 -4.99
C ASP A 127 -17.78 -12.33 -4.46
N LYS A 128 -17.81 -11.42 -3.48
CA LYS A 128 -19.03 -10.80 -2.92
C LYS A 128 -19.45 -9.50 -3.62
N GLU A 129 -18.75 -9.10 -4.69
CA GLU A 129 -18.98 -7.84 -5.39
C GLU A 129 -18.96 -6.63 -4.46
N ILE A 130 -18.05 -6.63 -3.48
CA ILE A 130 -17.79 -5.48 -2.61
C ILE A 130 -16.64 -4.68 -3.25
N PRO A 131 -16.79 -3.37 -3.48
CA PRO A 131 -15.75 -2.55 -4.08
C PRO A 131 -14.44 -2.60 -3.29
N ILE A 132 -13.33 -2.76 -4.00
CA ILE A 132 -11.99 -2.83 -3.42
C ILE A 132 -11.20 -1.59 -3.86
N PHE A 133 -10.57 -0.93 -2.90
CA PHE A 133 -9.57 0.09 -3.14
C PHE A 133 -8.20 -0.41 -2.68
N ILE A 134 -7.22 -0.43 -3.59
CA ILE A 134 -5.86 -0.91 -3.32
C ILE A 134 -4.92 0.29 -3.44
N THR A 135 -4.14 0.55 -2.39
CA THR A 135 -3.09 1.56 -2.38
C THR A 135 -1.73 0.93 -2.71
N SER A 136 -0.75 1.78 -3.05
CA SER A 136 0.62 1.34 -3.27
C SER A 136 1.23 0.63 -2.06
N ASP A 137 0.81 0.99 -0.84
CA ASP A 137 1.32 0.38 0.39
C ASP A 137 1.06 -1.14 0.45
N SER A 138 -0.10 -1.60 -0.04
CA SER A 138 -0.40 -3.04 -0.10
C SER A 138 0.56 -3.77 -1.04
N LEU A 139 0.89 -3.18 -2.18
CA LEU A 139 1.83 -3.76 -3.14
C LEU A 139 3.27 -3.72 -2.61
N LEU A 140 3.66 -2.62 -1.97
CA LEU A 140 4.99 -2.49 -1.37
C LEU A 140 5.19 -3.49 -0.23
N HIS A 141 4.18 -3.70 0.60
CA HIS A 141 4.22 -4.72 1.65
C HIS A 141 4.36 -6.14 1.08
N LEU A 142 3.61 -6.48 0.03
CA LEU A 142 3.75 -7.76 -0.67
C LEU A 142 5.15 -7.95 -1.26
N TYR A 143 5.71 -6.88 -1.84
CA TYR A 143 7.06 -6.91 -2.37
C TYR A 143 8.09 -7.23 -1.28
N HIS A 144 7.99 -6.59 -0.10
CA HIS A 144 8.91 -6.88 1.02
C HIS A 144 8.81 -8.34 1.48
N ILE A 145 7.60 -8.89 1.63
CA ILE A 145 7.41 -10.30 1.99
C ILE A 145 8.08 -11.23 0.96
N GLN A 146 7.83 -10.99 -0.33
CA GLN A 146 8.41 -11.81 -1.39
C GLN A 146 9.94 -11.71 -1.41
N PHE A 147 10.49 -10.52 -1.23
CA PHE A 147 11.93 -10.30 -1.21
C PHE A 147 12.58 -11.05 -0.05
N ASP A 148 12.05 -10.91 1.17
CA ASP A 148 12.57 -11.58 2.36
C ASP A 148 12.48 -13.11 2.23
N GLU A 149 11.37 -13.63 1.71
CA GLU A 149 11.20 -15.06 1.45
C GLU A 149 12.20 -15.58 0.41
N THR A 150 12.48 -14.79 -0.62
CA THR A 150 13.48 -15.15 -1.64
C THR A 150 14.88 -15.21 -1.02
N LEU A 151 15.25 -14.24 -0.18
CA LEU A 151 16.53 -14.24 0.53
C LEU A 151 16.65 -15.44 1.47
N ARG A 152 15.59 -15.73 2.23
CA ARG A 152 15.53 -16.90 3.10
C ARG A 152 15.76 -18.20 2.33
N GLN A 153 15.09 -18.38 1.19
CA GLN A 153 15.29 -19.57 0.37
C GLN A 153 16.71 -19.70 -0.18
N ILE A 154 17.34 -18.59 -0.58
CA ILE A 154 18.73 -18.60 -1.03
C ILE A 154 19.65 -18.94 0.15
N GLU A 155 19.42 -18.36 1.33
CA GLU A 155 20.19 -18.64 2.53
C GLU A 155 20.10 -20.12 2.91
N GLU A 156 18.89 -20.67 3.01
CA GLU A 156 18.63 -22.06 3.38
C GLU A 156 19.20 -23.06 2.34
N ARG A 157 19.06 -22.78 1.04
CA ARG A 157 19.39 -23.76 -0.02
C ARG A 157 20.82 -23.65 -0.55
N GLU A 158 21.37 -22.45 -0.64
CA GLU A 158 22.65 -22.22 -1.32
C GLU A 158 23.77 -21.85 -0.35
N PHE A 159 23.46 -21.12 0.71
CA PHE A 159 24.49 -20.55 1.60
C PHE A 159 24.71 -21.34 2.88
N TYR A 160 23.69 -21.94 3.48
CA TYR A 160 23.79 -22.57 4.79
C TYR A 160 24.93 -23.60 4.87
N ASP A 161 24.92 -24.61 3.99
CA ASP A 161 25.94 -25.67 3.99
C ASP A 161 27.35 -25.11 3.70
N ARG A 162 27.47 -24.17 2.77
CA ARG A 162 28.75 -23.55 2.40
C ARG A 162 29.33 -22.71 3.55
N ILE A 163 28.49 -21.91 4.21
CA ILE A 163 28.90 -21.10 5.36
C ILE A 163 29.33 -22.01 6.50
N TRP A 164 28.60 -23.11 6.74
CA TRP A 164 28.98 -24.12 7.72
C TRP A 164 30.35 -24.72 7.44
N GLU A 165 30.57 -25.23 6.22
CA GLU A 165 31.83 -25.82 5.78
C GLU A 165 33.01 -24.84 5.93
N ILE A 166 32.87 -23.63 5.37
CA ILE A 166 33.92 -22.61 5.42
C ILE A 166 34.25 -22.24 6.87
N SER A 167 33.23 -22.00 7.70
CA SER A 167 33.43 -21.61 9.10
C SER A 167 34.10 -22.73 9.90
N ASN A 168 33.74 -23.99 9.63
CA ASN A 168 34.31 -25.16 10.28
C ASN A 168 35.78 -25.35 9.89
N GLU A 169 36.13 -25.21 8.60
CA GLU A 169 37.52 -25.28 8.15
C GLU A 169 38.36 -24.13 8.73
N LEU A 170 37.83 -22.91 8.74
CA LEU A 170 38.50 -21.77 9.38
C LEU A 170 38.72 -21.98 10.88
N LEU A 171 37.78 -22.62 11.57
CA LEU A 171 37.90 -22.95 12.99
C LEU A 171 39.05 -23.95 13.20
N LYS A 172 39.06 -25.05 12.43
CA LYS A 172 40.12 -26.08 12.49
C LYS A 172 41.50 -25.46 12.27
N VAL A 173 41.66 -24.68 11.20
CA VAL A 173 42.93 -24.00 10.90
C VAL A 173 43.33 -23.03 12.02
N SER A 174 42.37 -22.32 12.62
CA SER A 174 42.63 -21.41 13.73
C SER A 174 43.12 -22.14 14.98
N VAL A 175 42.51 -23.29 15.33
CA VAL A 175 42.93 -24.15 16.44
C VAL A 175 44.33 -24.72 16.20
N GLU A 176 44.60 -25.24 15.01
CA GLU A 176 45.91 -25.77 14.65
C GLU A 176 47.03 -24.71 14.71
N LYS A 177 46.74 -23.50 14.26
CA LYS A 177 47.70 -22.38 14.34
C LYS A 177 47.86 -21.89 15.78
N TYR A 178 46.78 -21.85 16.56
CA TYR A 178 46.81 -21.40 17.96
C TYR A 178 47.77 -22.24 18.81
N ASN A 179 47.77 -23.55 18.60
CA ASN A 179 48.63 -24.49 19.31
C ASN A 179 50.12 -24.29 19.02
N ARG A 180 50.47 -23.72 17.86
CA ARG A 180 51.84 -23.45 17.41
C ARG A 180 52.28 -22.00 17.60
N ALA A 181 51.35 -21.09 17.85
CA ALA A 181 51.61 -19.66 17.96
C ALA A 181 52.00 -19.24 19.38
N THR A 182 52.67 -18.09 19.49
CA THR A 182 53.03 -17.40 20.73
C THR A 182 52.78 -15.89 20.60
N GLY A 183 52.77 -15.17 21.73
CA GLY A 183 52.57 -13.73 21.76
C GLY A 183 51.21 -13.28 21.18
N ASP A 184 51.20 -12.12 20.53
CA ASP A 184 49.97 -11.47 20.03
C ASP A 184 49.22 -12.32 19.00
N LEU A 185 49.95 -13.09 18.17
CA LEU A 185 49.35 -13.98 17.18
C LEU A 185 48.49 -15.06 17.86
N LYS A 186 48.92 -15.56 19.02
CA LYS A 186 48.16 -16.56 19.79
C LYS A 186 46.85 -15.96 20.33
N GLU A 187 46.88 -14.73 20.84
CA GLU A 187 45.68 -14.05 21.32
C GLU A 187 44.71 -13.69 20.17
N ALA A 188 45.21 -13.30 19.00
CA ALA A 188 44.38 -13.10 17.81
C ALA A 188 43.68 -14.40 17.38
N LEU A 189 44.42 -15.51 17.32
CA LEU A 189 43.86 -16.83 16.97
C LEU A 189 42.83 -17.30 18.00
N LYS A 190 43.04 -17.03 19.30
CA LYS A 190 42.06 -17.30 20.35
C LYS A 190 40.73 -16.60 20.08
N ARG A 191 40.77 -15.33 19.67
CA ARG A 191 39.57 -14.55 19.33
C ARG A 191 38.88 -15.10 18.09
N ASN A 192 39.63 -15.50 17.06
CA ASN A 192 39.07 -16.15 15.87
C ASN A 192 38.37 -17.46 16.23
N ILE A 193 38.99 -18.30 17.07
CA ILE A 193 38.39 -19.54 17.57
C ILE A 193 37.06 -19.23 18.27
N ALA A 194 37.03 -18.25 19.17
CA ALA A 194 35.82 -17.86 19.88
C ALA A 194 34.71 -17.34 18.94
N TYR A 195 35.07 -16.51 17.95
CA TYR A 195 34.11 -15.98 16.99
C TYR A 195 33.49 -17.09 16.13
N LEU A 196 34.32 -17.97 15.57
CA LEU A 196 33.88 -19.04 14.68
C LEU A 196 33.12 -20.14 15.44
N SER A 197 33.54 -20.48 16.66
CA SER A 197 32.87 -21.49 17.47
C SER A 197 31.46 -21.07 17.89
N VAL A 198 31.26 -19.79 18.22
CA VAL A 198 29.92 -19.25 18.51
C VAL A 198 29.04 -19.33 17.27
N GLY A 199 29.53 -18.89 16.10
CA GLY A 199 28.77 -18.97 14.85
C GLY A 199 28.36 -20.40 14.50
N LEU A 200 29.29 -21.35 14.56
CA LEU A 200 29.01 -22.77 14.32
C LEU A 200 28.06 -23.37 15.35
N SER A 201 28.16 -22.97 16.62
CA SER A 201 27.23 -23.43 17.66
C SER A 201 25.80 -22.95 17.43
N LEU A 202 25.63 -21.74 16.87
CA LEU A 202 24.31 -21.18 16.56
C LEU A 202 23.72 -21.78 15.28
N LEU A 203 24.56 -22.09 14.29
CA LEU A 203 24.13 -22.75 13.06
C LEU A 203 23.78 -24.22 13.28
N LYS A 204 24.27 -24.86 14.35
CA LYS A 204 24.04 -26.28 14.61
C LYS A 204 22.55 -26.53 14.81
N PRO A 205 21.92 -27.45 14.06
CA PRO A 205 20.51 -27.73 14.23
C PRO A 205 20.26 -28.30 15.63
N ARG A 206 19.18 -27.84 16.26
CA ARG A 206 18.66 -28.40 17.50
C ARG A 206 17.86 -29.68 17.20
N GLU A 207 17.63 -30.49 18.22
CA GLU A 207 16.90 -31.76 18.09
C GLU A 207 15.47 -31.55 17.53
N ASP A 208 14.81 -30.45 17.89
CA ASP A 208 13.47 -30.07 17.39
C ASP A 208 13.47 -29.62 15.92
N GLN A 209 14.64 -29.37 15.33
CA GLN A 209 14.82 -28.88 13.96
C GLN A 209 15.24 -29.99 12.99
N LEU A 210 15.51 -31.20 13.50
CA LEU A 210 15.82 -32.35 12.66
C LEU A 210 14.52 -32.95 12.12
N CYS A 211 14.46 -33.24 10.82
CA CYS A 211 13.36 -34.01 10.27
C CYS A 211 13.35 -35.40 10.94
N PRO A 212 12.21 -35.84 11.53
CA PRO A 212 12.10 -37.19 12.03
C PRO A 212 12.29 -38.20 10.88
N PRO A 213 12.94 -39.35 11.14
CA PRO A 213 13.22 -40.36 10.14
C PRO A 213 11.96 -40.99 9.53
#